data_AF-A0A1H9XV28-F1
#
_entry.id   AF-A0A1H9XV28-F1
#
_cell.length_a   1.000
_cell.length_b   1.000
_cell.length_c   1.000
_cell.angle_alpha   90.00
_cell.angle_beta   90.00
_cell.angle_gamma   90.00
#
_symmetry.space_group_name_H-M   'P 1'
#
loop_
_entity.id
_entity.type
_entity.pdbx_description
1 polymer ?
#
loop_
_entity_poly.entity_id
_entity_poly.type
_entity_poly.pdbx_seq_one_letter_code
_entity_poly.pdbx_strand_id
1 'polypeptide(L)'
;MAGEHAAYRIVPVSPEVAEDFLAVDQAAFFTEPPRRWDEALGSLDLSRCWAATTTGEPPFAGIYGSFDMTVTVPAPKGGLHAVPMAGLTWVGVHPDQRRRGVLSQMIRHHFADLHEQGIAISGLHASEPTIYGRFGYAVASLEAVLRLSRGHRLQAPPAVVAAADAVTTRMVPLAREGVADQVHALHSRLTGAALGGVVMPLQMARNTARDVPEHRRGREAQQVLLAERDGQVVGFAVFQRAEKWEHGQPQGTLTCHEVAAEDAPALLALARRLLDFDLTGSVQMRYGSLDDPVLWWGGGPRAVGTTLHDSLWLRLVDVGAALEQRGLAAPVDVVLDVVDPVCPWNEGRWRLACAGAGEPATCERTEEAADVRLPVQALGSAYAGLRSLASQAVQGLVEEVMPGSLAGLSTAFATDRQPVAAIMF
;
A
#
# COMPACT_ATOMS: atom_id res chain seq x y z
N MET A 1 -25.18 28.57 10.84
CA MET A 1 -24.52 29.65 10.06
C MET A 1 -23.27 29.06 9.44
N ALA A 2 -23.32 28.74 8.14
CA ALA A 2 -22.17 28.28 7.39
C ALA A 2 -21.27 29.50 7.16
N GLY A 3 -20.14 29.57 7.88
CA GLY A 3 -19.15 30.62 7.64
C GLY A 3 -18.57 30.44 6.24
N GLU A 4 -18.42 31.54 5.50
CA GLU A 4 -17.63 31.57 4.26
C GLU A 4 -16.24 31.00 4.56
N HIS A 5 -15.99 29.78 4.11
CA HIS A 5 -14.65 29.21 4.16
C HIS A 5 -13.76 30.05 3.25
N ALA A 6 -12.60 30.48 3.76
CA ALA A 6 -11.58 31.12 2.93
C ALA A 6 -11.31 30.24 1.70
N ALA A 7 -11.37 30.83 0.51
CA ALA A 7 -11.02 30.13 -0.72
C ALA A 7 -9.50 29.93 -0.73
N TYR A 8 -9.05 28.69 -0.55
CA TYR A 8 -7.65 28.35 -0.69
C TYR A 8 -7.36 28.09 -2.17
N ARG A 9 -6.21 28.56 -2.64
CA ARG A 9 -5.64 28.18 -3.93
C ARG A 9 -4.66 27.05 -3.69
N ILE A 10 -4.71 26.02 -4.53
CA ILE A 10 -3.70 24.96 -4.55
C ILE A 10 -2.65 25.38 -5.58
N VAL A 11 -1.39 25.46 -5.16
CA VAL A 11 -0.27 25.93 -5.98
C VAL A 11 0.83 24.85 -6.02
N PRO A 12 1.56 24.72 -7.14
CA PRO A 12 2.66 23.76 -7.23
C PRO A 12 3.81 24.16 -6.30
N VAL A 13 4.57 23.18 -5.84
CA VAL A 13 5.76 23.38 -5.00
C VAL A 13 7.01 23.41 -5.88
N SER A 14 7.88 24.37 -5.61
CA SER A 14 9.17 24.51 -6.29
C SER A 14 10.32 24.52 -5.26
N PRO A 15 11.58 24.37 -5.69
CA PRO A 15 12.73 24.44 -4.78
C PRO A 15 12.78 25.73 -3.95
N GLU A 16 12.29 26.84 -4.48
CA GLU A 16 12.29 28.15 -3.81
C GLU A 16 11.36 28.22 -2.58
N VAL A 17 10.34 27.36 -2.52
CA VAL A 17 9.35 27.30 -1.43
C VAL A 17 9.36 25.96 -0.69
N ALA A 18 10.39 25.13 -0.92
CA ALA A 18 10.50 23.79 -0.33
C ALA A 18 10.65 23.81 1.20
N GLU A 19 11.31 24.85 1.74
CA GLU A 19 11.43 25.02 3.20
C GLU A 19 10.08 25.35 3.85
N ASP A 20 9.26 26.20 3.23
CA ASP A 20 7.91 26.50 3.71
C ASP A 20 6.99 25.27 3.63
N PHE A 21 7.12 24.47 2.58
CA PHE A 21 6.43 23.18 2.46
C PHE A 21 6.81 22.27 3.63
N LEU A 22 8.11 22.07 3.88
CA LEU A 22 8.59 21.23 4.97
C LEU A 22 8.17 21.75 6.35
N ALA A 23 8.11 23.07 6.54
CA ALA A 23 7.67 23.68 7.80
C ALA A 23 6.23 23.29 8.15
N VAL A 24 5.33 23.19 7.17
CA VAL A 24 3.94 22.72 7.40
C VAL A 24 3.92 21.24 7.80
N ASP A 25 4.74 20.40 7.16
CA ASP A 25 4.85 18.97 7.51
C ASP A 25 5.29 18.81 8.97
N GLN A 26 6.37 19.50 9.36
CA GLN A 26 6.90 19.48 10.72
C GLN A 26 5.86 19.97 11.75
N ALA A 27 5.10 21.01 11.41
CA ALA A 27 4.02 21.49 12.27
C ALA A 27 2.88 20.48 12.43
N ALA A 28 2.60 19.66 11.40
CA ALA A 28 1.55 18.65 11.41
C ALA A 28 1.98 17.35 12.12
N PHE A 29 3.23 16.91 11.93
CA PHE A 29 3.73 15.60 12.40
C PHE A 29 4.72 15.67 13.57
N PHE A 30 5.09 16.87 14.03
CA PHE A 30 5.94 17.11 15.22
C PHE A 30 7.24 16.30 15.24
N THR A 31 7.79 15.97 14.05
CA THR A 31 9.02 15.21 13.89
C THR A 31 10.25 16.09 14.09
N GLU A 32 11.39 15.47 14.46
CA GLU A 32 12.67 16.19 14.48
C GLU A 32 12.95 16.79 13.09
N PRO A 33 13.31 18.08 13.00
CA PRO A 33 13.58 18.71 11.73
C PRO A 33 14.83 18.07 11.09
N PRO A 34 14.78 17.72 9.80
CA PRO A 34 15.96 17.27 9.08
C PRO A 34 16.97 18.42 8.99
N ARG A 35 18.25 18.09 8.82
CA ARG A 35 19.31 19.10 8.75
C ARG A 35 19.21 19.97 7.50
N ARG A 36 18.62 19.46 6.41
CA ARG A 36 18.39 20.14 5.13
C ARG A 36 17.10 19.67 4.45
N TRP A 37 16.42 20.56 3.72
CA TRP A 37 15.17 20.22 3.05
C TRP A 37 15.37 19.27 1.86
N ASP A 38 16.49 19.37 1.13
CA ASP A 38 16.77 18.53 -0.03
C ASP A 38 17.02 17.07 0.37
N GLU A 39 17.50 16.85 1.58
CA GLU A 39 17.58 15.52 2.18
C GLU A 39 16.19 15.01 2.60
N ALA A 40 15.36 15.89 3.18
CA ALA A 40 14.02 15.57 3.66
C ALA A 40 13.07 15.16 2.53
N LEU A 41 13.07 15.97 1.47
CA LEU A 41 12.21 15.82 0.30
C LEU A 41 12.86 14.98 -0.79
N GLY A 42 14.05 14.40 -0.55
CA GLY A 42 14.85 13.69 -1.57
C GLY A 42 14.21 12.43 -2.17
N SER A 43 13.10 11.97 -1.59
CA SER A 43 12.25 10.92 -2.15
C SER A 43 11.15 11.45 -3.08
N LEU A 44 10.73 12.70 -2.91
CA LEU A 44 9.63 13.33 -3.62
C LEU A 44 10.07 13.89 -4.97
N ASP A 45 9.16 13.81 -5.94
CA ASP A 45 9.19 14.63 -7.13
C ASP A 45 8.39 15.92 -6.83
N LEU A 46 9.07 17.06 -6.74
CA LEU A 46 8.41 18.33 -6.40
C LEU A 46 7.35 18.74 -7.44
N SER A 47 7.45 18.25 -8.68
CA SER A 47 6.41 18.49 -9.70
C SER A 47 5.07 17.82 -9.36
N ARG A 48 5.08 16.87 -8.42
CA ARG A 48 3.91 16.17 -7.87
C ARG A 48 3.57 16.63 -6.44
N CYS A 49 4.15 17.75 -5.99
CA CYS A 49 3.91 18.34 -4.68
C CYS A 49 3.12 19.65 -4.81
N TRP A 50 2.19 19.85 -3.88
CA TRP A 50 1.24 20.94 -3.90
C TRP A 50 1.05 21.54 -2.52
N ALA A 51 0.74 22.84 -2.47
CA ALA A 51 0.48 23.56 -1.23
C ALA A 51 -0.82 24.39 -1.34
N ALA A 52 -1.56 24.48 -0.24
CA ALA A 52 -2.75 25.31 -0.11
C ALA A 52 -2.40 26.68 0.50
N THR A 53 -2.84 27.77 -0.12
CA THR A 53 -2.57 29.15 0.34
C THR A 53 -3.74 30.08 0.04
N THR A 54 -3.91 31.14 0.82
CA THR A 54 -4.90 32.20 0.54
C THR A 54 -4.34 33.32 -0.35
N THR A 55 -3.02 33.45 -0.46
CA THR A 55 -2.33 34.53 -1.18
C THR A 55 -1.76 34.08 -2.53
N GLY A 56 -1.50 32.78 -2.70
CA GLY A 56 -0.77 32.23 -3.85
C GLY A 56 0.71 31.94 -3.56
N GLU A 57 1.19 32.38 -2.40
CA GLU A 57 2.56 32.21 -1.91
C GLU A 57 2.53 31.77 -0.43
N PRO A 58 3.66 31.41 0.20
CA PRO A 58 3.73 31.19 1.64
C PRO A 58 3.16 32.38 2.45
N PRO A 59 2.67 32.15 3.69
CA PRO A 59 2.67 30.88 4.40
C PRO A 59 1.61 29.89 3.88
N PHE A 60 1.95 28.61 3.86
CA PHE A 60 1.04 27.55 3.43
C PHE A 60 0.12 27.10 4.57
N ALA A 61 -1.14 26.86 4.23
CA ALA A 61 -2.17 26.34 5.14
C ALA A 61 -2.23 24.81 5.18
N GLY A 62 -1.73 24.16 4.12
CA GLY A 62 -1.65 22.72 4.01
C GLY A 62 -0.77 22.32 2.83
N ILE A 63 -0.37 21.06 2.81
CA ILE A 63 0.51 20.47 1.82
C ILE A 63 0.04 19.05 1.48
N TYR A 64 0.38 18.58 0.28
CA TYR A 64 0.40 17.16 -0.03
C TYR A 64 1.38 16.88 -1.18
N GLY A 65 1.78 15.62 -1.31
CA GLY A 65 2.53 15.11 -2.46
C GLY A 65 1.92 13.83 -3.02
N SER A 66 2.43 13.38 -4.15
CA SER A 66 2.12 12.05 -4.68
C SER A 66 3.34 11.38 -5.29
N PHE A 67 3.46 10.08 -5.08
CA PHE A 67 4.43 9.23 -5.76
C PHE A 67 3.83 8.62 -7.03
N ASP A 68 4.64 8.50 -8.07
CA ASP A 68 4.31 7.74 -9.27
C ASP A 68 4.58 6.26 -9.04
N MET A 69 3.53 5.50 -8.75
CA MET A 69 3.64 4.10 -8.36
C MET A 69 2.85 3.19 -9.29
N THR A 70 2.99 1.89 -9.07
CA THR A 70 2.06 0.92 -9.64
C THR A 70 1.48 0.05 -8.53
N VAL A 71 0.28 -0.46 -8.77
CA VAL A 71 -0.35 -1.51 -7.94
C VAL A 71 -0.68 -2.70 -8.82
N THR A 72 -0.45 -3.89 -8.29
CA THR A 72 -0.69 -5.14 -9.03
C THR A 72 -2.10 -5.64 -8.79
N VAL A 73 -2.86 -5.86 -9.86
CA VAL A 73 -4.27 -6.26 -9.83
C VAL A 73 -4.54 -7.42 -10.80
N PRO A 74 -5.70 -8.08 -10.74
CA PRO A 74 -6.08 -9.08 -11.74
C PRO A 74 -6.02 -8.49 -13.15
N ALA A 75 -5.34 -9.16 -14.07
CA ALA A 75 -5.22 -8.71 -15.44
C ALA A 75 -6.46 -9.12 -16.27
N PRO A 76 -6.93 -8.29 -17.23
CA PRO A 76 -8.08 -8.61 -18.07
C PRO A 76 -7.98 -9.96 -18.78
N LYS A 77 -6.77 -10.35 -19.21
CA LYS A 77 -6.51 -11.60 -19.94
C LYS A 77 -6.01 -12.75 -19.05
N GLY A 78 -6.29 -12.67 -17.75
CA GLY A 78 -5.85 -13.65 -16.76
C GLY A 78 -4.46 -13.37 -16.20
N GLY A 79 -4.18 -13.90 -15.01
CA GLY A 79 -2.97 -13.58 -14.25
C GLY A 79 -3.07 -12.22 -13.55
N LEU A 80 -1.92 -11.58 -13.34
CA LEU A 80 -1.79 -10.29 -12.66
C LEU A 80 -1.00 -9.31 -13.54
N HIS A 81 -1.28 -8.02 -13.40
CA HIS A 81 -0.50 -6.96 -14.03
C HIS A 81 -0.42 -5.72 -13.13
N ALA A 82 0.57 -4.88 -13.38
CA ALA A 82 0.73 -3.61 -12.70
C ALA A 82 -0.06 -2.52 -13.45
N VAL A 83 -0.83 -1.72 -12.71
CA VAL A 83 -1.54 -0.54 -13.23
C VAL A 83 -1.00 0.73 -12.57
N PRO A 84 -0.97 1.88 -13.27
CA PRO A 84 -0.55 3.14 -12.69
C PRO A 84 -1.37 3.50 -11.45
N MET A 85 -0.69 3.99 -10.41
CA MET A 85 -1.30 4.42 -9.17
C MET A 85 -0.54 5.65 -8.64
N ALA A 86 -1.28 6.70 -8.28
CA ALA A 86 -0.70 7.80 -7.52
C ALA A 86 -0.69 7.47 -6.02
N GLY A 87 0.51 7.34 -5.44
CA GLY A 87 0.68 7.14 -3.99
C GLY A 87 0.58 8.47 -3.25
N LEU A 88 -0.60 8.83 -2.74
CA LEU A 88 -0.82 10.06 -1.98
C LEU A 88 -0.01 10.03 -0.68
N THR A 89 0.78 11.08 -0.46
CA THR A 89 1.73 11.14 0.66
C THR A 89 1.88 12.58 1.17
N TRP A 90 2.65 12.79 2.24
CA TRP A 90 3.00 14.12 2.77
C TRP A 90 1.79 15.04 3.02
N VAL A 91 0.65 14.47 3.41
CA VAL A 91 -0.60 15.21 3.62
C VAL A 91 -0.59 15.89 4.98
N GLY A 92 -0.39 17.20 5.00
CA GLY A 92 -0.32 18.02 6.20
C GLY A 92 -1.28 19.20 6.13
N VAL A 93 -1.92 19.55 7.26
CA VAL A 93 -2.63 20.83 7.40
C VAL A 93 -2.05 21.53 8.62
N HIS A 94 -1.62 22.77 8.43
CA HIS A 94 -1.06 23.57 9.51
C HIS A 94 -2.05 23.63 10.69
N PRO A 95 -1.62 23.46 11.95
CA PRO A 95 -2.53 23.38 13.10
C PRO A 95 -3.54 24.53 13.19
N ASP A 96 -3.11 25.77 12.94
CA ASP A 96 -3.98 26.97 12.96
C ASP A 96 -4.99 27.05 11.81
N GLN A 97 -4.87 26.15 10.82
CA GLN A 97 -5.69 26.11 9.61
C GLN A 97 -6.63 24.90 9.60
N ARG A 98 -6.61 24.07 10.66
CA ARG A 98 -7.48 22.89 10.79
C ARG A 98 -8.95 23.28 10.82
N ARG A 99 -9.80 22.34 10.37
CA ARG A 99 -11.28 22.49 10.35
C ARG A 99 -11.82 23.66 9.51
N ARG A 100 -11.00 24.21 8.60
CA ARG A 100 -11.39 25.29 7.67
C ARG A 100 -11.61 24.83 6.22
N GLY A 101 -11.61 23.52 5.98
CA GLY A 101 -11.85 22.94 4.65
C GLY A 101 -10.60 22.75 3.78
N VAL A 102 -9.40 23.10 4.27
CA VAL A 102 -8.11 22.98 3.55
C VAL A 102 -7.91 21.57 2.97
N LEU A 103 -7.98 20.55 3.83
CA LEU A 103 -7.79 19.16 3.40
C LEU A 103 -8.78 18.75 2.31
N SER A 104 -10.06 19.12 2.45
CA SER A 104 -11.07 18.78 1.46
C SER A 104 -10.86 19.48 0.11
N GLN A 105 -10.20 20.65 0.08
CA GLN A 105 -9.82 21.31 -1.18
C GLN A 105 -8.59 20.62 -1.79
N MET A 106 -7.58 20.29 -0.99
CA MET A 106 -6.38 19.57 -1.45
C MET A 106 -6.71 18.20 -2.06
N ILE A 107 -7.52 17.38 -1.37
CA ILE A 107 -7.87 16.05 -1.87
C ILE A 107 -8.72 16.11 -3.15
N ARG A 108 -9.61 17.11 -3.28
CA ARG A 108 -10.37 17.31 -4.53
C ARG A 108 -9.47 17.74 -5.68
N HIS A 109 -8.52 18.63 -5.41
CA HIS A 109 -7.52 19.03 -6.40
C HIS A 109 -6.69 17.83 -6.85
N HIS A 110 -6.21 17.00 -5.91
CA HIS A 110 -5.50 15.76 -6.22
C HIS A 110 -6.29 14.85 -7.16
N PHE A 111 -7.57 14.59 -6.87
CA PHE A 111 -8.37 13.72 -7.75
C PHE A 111 -8.69 14.33 -9.11
N ALA A 112 -8.90 15.64 -9.20
CA ALA A 112 -9.11 16.32 -10.47
C ALA A 112 -7.85 16.25 -11.35
N ASP A 113 -6.68 16.54 -10.77
CA ASP A 113 -5.38 16.44 -11.44
C ASP A 113 -5.11 15.01 -11.96
N LEU A 114 -5.36 13.99 -11.13
CA LEU A 114 -5.23 12.59 -11.56
C LEU A 114 -6.21 12.20 -12.67
N HIS A 115 -7.46 12.67 -12.61
CA HIS A 115 -8.46 12.40 -13.65
C HIS A 115 -8.04 13.05 -14.98
N GLU A 116 -7.55 14.29 -14.96
CA GLU A 116 -7.02 14.98 -16.15
C GLU A 116 -5.81 14.26 -16.76
N GLN A 117 -4.97 13.63 -15.92
CA GLN A 117 -3.83 12.81 -16.34
C GLN A 117 -4.20 11.39 -16.79
N GLY A 118 -5.46 10.97 -16.65
CA GLY A 118 -5.91 9.61 -16.95
C GLY A 118 -5.43 8.54 -15.95
N ILE A 119 -5.03 8.94 -14.74
CA ILE A 119 -4.62 8.01 -13.67
C ILE A 119 -5.87 7.61 -12.88
N ALA A 120 -6.33 6.38 -13.10
CA ALA A 120 -7.59 5.89 -12.54
C ALA A 120 -7.53 5.52 -11.05
N ILE A 121 -6.34 5.28 -10.50
CA ILE A 121 -6.16 4.76 -9.13
C ILE A 121 -5.27 5.68 -8.30
N SER A 122 -5.71 5.96 -7.08
CA SER A 122 -4.88 6.58 -6.04
C SER A 122 -4.79 5.64 -4.84
N GLY A 123 -3.60 5.53 -4.25
CA GLY A 123 -3.32 4.68 -3.08
C GLY A 123 -2.70 5.46 -1.94
N LEU A 124 -2.86 4.98 -0.70
CA LEU A 124 -2.20 5.56 0.49
C LEU A 124 -2.08 4.56 1.64
N HIS A 125 -1.27 4.92 2.63
CA HIS A 125 -1.36 4.41 4.01
C HIS A 125 -2.12 5.41 4.88
N ALA A 126 -3.17 4.97 5.57
CA ALA A 126 -3.99 5.88 6.36
C ALA A 126 -3.35 6.16 7.73
N SER A 127 -2.95 7.40 7.97
CA SER A 127 -2.56 7.86 9.32
C SER A 127 -3.76 7.93 10.27
N GLU A 128 -4.91 8.36 9.76
CA GLU A 128 -6.20 8.38 10.47
C GLU A 128 -7.31 7.81 9.55
N PRO A 129 -7.80 6.58 9.79
CA PRO A 129 -8.79 5.91 8.92
C PRO A 129 -10.07 6.73 8.67
N THR A 130 -10.52 7.48 9.68
CA THR A 130 -11.76 8.29 9.59
C THR A 130 -11.62 9.53 8.69
N ILE A 131 -10.39 9.95 8.38
CA ILE A 131 -10.14 11.05 7.46
C ILE A 131 -10.34 10.55 6.03
N TYR A 132 -9.58 9.56 5.58
CA TYR A 132 -9.53 9.18 4.17
C TYR A 132 -10.79 8.43 3.69
N GLY A 133 -11.47 7.69 4.59
CA GLY A 133 -12.75 7.06 4.26
C GLY A 133 -13.80 8.04 3.74
N ARG A 134 -13.84 9.28 4.27
CA ARG A 134 -14.79 10.31 3.81
C ARG A 134 -14.55 10.77 2.36
N PHE A 135 -13.35 10.53 1.83
CA PHE A 135 -12.97 10.90 0.47
C PHE A 135 -13.10 9.75 -0.52
N GLY A 136 -13.59 8.59 -0.07
CA GLY A 136 -13.83 7.40 -0.88
C GLY A 136 -12.68 6.38 -0.86
N TYR A 137 -11.61 6.61 -0.10
CA TYR A 137 -10.57 5.60 0.07
C TYR A 137 -11.08 4.43 0.93
N ALA A 138 -10.64 3.21 0.62
CA ALA A 138 -10.99 2.02 1.38
C ALA A 138 -9.80 1.09 1.54
N VAL A 139 -9.76 0.36 2.64
CA VAL A 139 -8.76 -0.70 2.86
C VAL A 139 -8.85 -1.73 1.73
N ALA A 140 -7.75 -1.91 1.01
CA ALA A 140 -7.60 -2.82 -0.12
C ALA A 140 -6.58 -3.94 0.16
N SER A 141 -5.76 -3.82 1.21
CA SER A 141 -5.01 -4.95 1.77
C SER A 141 -4.81 -4.80 3.29
N LEU A 142 -4.50 -5.91 3.95
CA LEU A 142 -4.17 -5.96 5.38
C LEU A 142 -2.71 -6.34 5.55
N GLU A 143 -2.11 -5.86 6.64
CA GLU A 143 -0.83 -6.35 7.15
C GLU A 143 -1.09 -7.28 8.34
N ALA A 144 -0.68 -8.53 8.22
CA ALA A 144 -0.53 -9.45 9.33
C ALA A 144 0.89 -9.34 9.88
N VAL A 145 1.03 -8.76 11.07
CA VAL A 145 2.29 -8.72 11.79
C VAL A 145 2.44 -10.01 12.57
N LEU A 146 3.43 -10.82 12.17
CA LEU A 146 3.72 -12.11 12.79
C LEU A 146 4.81 -11.94 13.85
N ARG A 147 4.52 -12.34 15.09
CA ARG A 147 5.46 -12.33 16.21
C ARG A 147 5.81 -13.76 16.60
N LEU A 148 7.08 -14.12 16.39
CA LEU A 148 7.65 -15.42 16.70
C LEU A 148 8.78 -15.28 17.71
N SER A 149 9.04 -16.34 18.47
CA SER A 149 10.26 -16.44 19.29
C SER A 149 11.45 -16.81 18.40
N ARG A 150 12.67 -16.43 18.83
CA ARG A 150 13.90 -16.97 18.24
C ARG A 150 13.86 -18.51 18.27
N GLY A 151 14.25 -19.15 17.17
CA GLY A 151 14.26 -20.60 17.03
C GLY A 151 12.89 -21.24 16.85
N HIS A 152 11.82 -20.46 16.64
CA HIS A 152 10.50 -21.03 16.37
C HIS A 152 10.54 -21.98 15.16
N ARG A 153 10.04 -23.20 15.34
CA ARG A 153 10.14 -24.23 14.29
C ARG A 153 9.04 -24.05 13.24
N LEU A 154 9.43 -23.81 12.00
CA LEU A 154 8.53 -23.76 10.84
C LEU A 154 8.31 -25.16 10.26
N GLN A 155 7.05 -25.63 10.28
CA GLN A 155 6.59 -26.93 9.80
C GLN A 155 6.19 -26.86 8.31
N ALA A 156 7.16 -26.58 7.44
CA ALA A 156 6.96 -26.63 6.00
C ALA A 156 6.88 -28.08 5.48
N PRO A 157 6.23 -28.33 4.31
CA PRO A 157 6.20 -29.65 3.70
C PRO A 157 7.62 -30.21 3.42
N PRO A 158 7.85 -31.53 3.51
CA PRO A 158 9.19 -32.12 3.34
C PRO A 158 9.90 -31.74 2.04
N ALA A 159 9.17 -31.65 0.93
CA ALA A 159 9.74 -31.24 -0.36
C ALA A 159 10.24 -29.77 -0.34
N VAL A 160 9.51 -28.88 0.33
CA VAL A 160 9.91 -27.48 0.50
C VAL A 160 11.15 -27.41 1.41
N VAL A 161 11.19 -28.20 2.48
CA VAL A 161 12.35 -28.29 3.37
C VAL A 161 13.59 -28.74 2.63
N ALA A 162 13.52 -29.86 1.90
CA ALA A 162 14.67 -30.38 1.16
C ALA A 162 15.19 -29.41 0.09
N ALA A 163 14.28 -28.70 -0.60
CA ALA A 163 14.67 -27.67 -1.57
C ALA A 163 15.25 -26.41 -0.92
N ALA A 164 14.77 -26.03 0.28
CA ALA A 164 15.28 -24.88 1.02
C ALA A 164 16.71 -25.11 1.51
N ASP A 165 17.11 -26.36 1.75
CA ASP A 165 18.48 -26.70 2.18
C ASP A 165 19.53 -26.44 1.06
N ALA A 166 19.09 -26.28 -0.20
CA ALA A 166 19.93 -25.85 -1.32
C ALA A 166 20.01 -24.32 -1.48
N VAL A 167 19.27 -23.55 -0.67
CA VAL A 167 19.27 -22.08 -0.70
C VAL A 167 20.21 -21.57 0.38
N THR A 168 21.20 -20.78 -0.04
CA THR A 168 22.10 -20.07 0.87
C THR A 168 21.61 -18.66 1.14
N THR A 169 22.05 -18.05 2.24
CA THR A 169 21.70 -16.66 2.56
C THR A 169 22.92 -15.81 2.83
N ARG A 170 22.94 -14.56 2.34
CA ARG A 170 24.02 -13.60 2.55
C ARG A 170 23.48 -12.28 3.08
N MET A 171 24.07 -11.77 4.16
CA MET A 171 23.66 -10.51 4.79
C MET A 171 24.56 -9.36 4.32
N VAL A 172 23.97 -8.21 3.96
CA VAL A 172 24.68 -6.98 3.61
C VAL A 172 23.93 -5.74 4.14
N PRO A 173 24.62 -4.63 4.46
CA PRO A 173 23.94 -3.38 4.79
C PRO A 173 23.14 -2.85 3.60
N LEU A 174 21.93 -2.35 3.84
CA LEU A 174 21.08 -1.76 2.80
C LEU A 174 21.71 -0.50 2.19
N ALA A 175 22.38 0.31 3.03
CA ALA A 175 23.05 1.54 2.62
C ALA A 175 24.35 1.32 1.84
N ARG A 176 24.78 0.07 1.63
CA ARG A 176 25.95 -0.22 0.79
C ARG A 176 25.65 0.14 -0.66
N GLU A 177 26.64 0.74 -1.33
CA GLU A 177 26.54 1.13 -2.74
C GLU A 177 26.03 -0.03 -3.62
N GLY A 178 25.03 0.27 -4.45
CA GLY A 178 24.37 -0.68 -5.37
C GLY A 178 23.34 -1.62 -4.73
N VAL A 179 23.29 -1.76 -3.40
CA VAL A 179 22.34 -2.69 -2.75
C VAL A 179 20.91 -2.19 -2.84
N ALA A 180 20.67 -0.88 -2.70
CA ALA A 180 19.33 -0.29 -2.85
C ALA A 180 18.73 -0.59 -4.23
N ASP A 181 19.52 -0.44 -5.29
CA ASP A 181 19.12 -0.72 -6.67
C ASP A 181 18.83 -2.22 -6.87
N GLN A 182 19.65 -3.09 -6.29
CA GLN A 182 19.43 -4.54 -6.34
C GLN A 182 18.14 -4.94 -5.61
N VAL A 183 17.90 -4.41 -4.41
CA VAL A 183 16.67 -4.65 -3.64
C VAL A 183 15.47 -4.12 -4.38
N HIS A 184 15.53 -2.91 -4.95
CA HIS A 184 14.46 -2.36 -5.75
C HIS A 184 14.14 -3.25 -6.97
N ALA A 185 15.15 -3.75 -7.68
CA ALA A 185 14.94 -4.68 -8.80
C ALA A 185 14.27 -5.99 -8.36
N LEU A 186 14.63 -6.52 -7.19
CA LEU A 186 14.00 -7.71 -6.62
C LEU A 186 12.57 -7.44 -6.16
N HIS A 187 12.33 -6.32 -5.47
CA HIS A 187 11.00 -5.86 -5.06
C HIS A 187 10.07 -5.71 -6.27
N SER A 188 10.49 -4.99 -7.31
CA SER A 188 9.71 -4.80 -8.54
C SER A 188 9.36 -6.13 -9.23
N ARG A 189 10.25 -7.12 -9.18
CA ARG A 189 10.06 -8.43 -9.80
C ARG A 189 9.21 -9.39 -8.96
N LEU A 190 9.40 -9.40 -7.64
CA LEU A 190 8.80 -10.37 -6.73
C LEU A 190 7.52 -9.80 -6.11
N THR A 191 7.61 -8.66 -5.43
CA THR A 191 6.47 -7.97 -4.81
C THR A 191 5.55 -7.40 -5.89
N GLY A 192 6.11 -6.82 -6.96
CA GLY A 192 5.35 -6.32 -8.11
C GLY A 192 4.67 -7.41 -8.96
N ALA A 193 4.88 -8.68 -8.66
CA ALA A 193 4.15 -9.80 -9.26
C ALA A 193 3.09 -10.40 -8.32
N ALA A 194 2.98 -9.90 -7.08
CA ALA A 194 1.99 -10.35 -6.11
C ALA A 194 0.73 -9.48 -6.17
N LEU A 195 -0.46 -10.08 -5.99
CA LEU A 195 -1.71 -9.34 -5.94
C LEU A 195 -1.66 -8.28 -4.84
N GLY A 196 -2.02 -7.03 -5.14
CA GLY A 196 -1.93 -5.90 -4.21
C GLY A 196 -0.50 -5.34 -4.02
N GLY A 197 0.50 -5.94 -4.67
CA GLY A 197 1.89 -5.48 -4.61
C GLY A 197 2.03 -4.08 -5.19
N VAL A 198 2.55 -3.16 -4.37
CA VAL A 198 2.85 -1.77 -4.76
C VAL A 198 4.34 -1.63 -5.04
N VAL A 199 4.68 -1.03 -6.18
CA VAL A 199 6.07 -0.75 -6.55
C VAL A 199 6.35 0.74 -6.48
N MET A 200 7.32 1.10 -5.64
CA MET A 200 7.83 2.47 -5.47
C MET A 200 8.82 2.87 -6.58
N PRO A 201 9.01 4.16 -6.87
CA PRO A 201 10.11 4.64 -7.71
C PRO A 201 11.49 4.27 -7.14
N LEU A 202 12.46 3.99 -8.02
CA LEU A 202 13.84 3.72 -7.63
C LEU A 202 14.46 4.85 -6.78
N GLN A 203 14.14 6.10 -7.09
CA GLN A 203 14.64 7.25 -6.32
C GLN A 203 14.14 7.22 -4.87
N MET A 204 12.87 6.87 -4.66
CA MET A 204 12.31 6.67 -3.33
C MET A 204 13.02 5.51 -2.61
N ALA A 205 13.25 4.38 -3.29
CA ALA A 205 13.97 3.24 -2.72
C ALA A 205 15.41 3.60 -2.29
N ARG A 206 16.13 4.34 -3.13
CA ARG A 206 17.48 4.86 -2.81
C ARG A 206 17.47 5.80 -1.62
N ASN A 207 16.45 6.65 -1.50
CA ASN A 207 16.32 7.55 -0.35
C ASN A 207 16.03 6.78 0.94
N THR A 208 15.11 5.82 0.91
CA THR A 208 14.78 4.94 2.05
C THR A 208 15.98 4.10 2.49
N ALA A 209 16.85 3.70 1.55
CA ALA A 209 18.05 2.92 1.85
C ALA A 209 19.16 3.73 2.56
N ARG A 210 19.05 5.07 2.64
CA ARG A 210 20.05 5.90 3.33
C ARG A 210 20.05 5.61 4.82
N ASP A 211 21.23 5.34 5.36
CA ASP A 211 21.41 5.14 6.79
C ASP A 211 21.63 6.48 7.49
N VAL A 212 20.53 7.04 8.01
CA VAL A 212 20.54 8.26 8.83
C VAL A 212 20.58 7.83 10.30
N PRO A 213 21.70 8.06 11.03
CA PRO A 213 21.87 7.58 12.41
C PRO A 213 20.74 8.00 13.36
N GLU A 214 20.22 9.21 13.21
CA GLU A 214 19.11 9.77 13.99
C GLU A 214 17.82 8.93 13.85
N HIS A 215 17.58 8.34 12.67
CA HIS A 215 16.42 7.49 12.42
C HIS A 215 16.52 6.10 13.07
N ARG A 216 17.72 5.68 13.49
CA ARG A 216 17.93 4.35 14.08
C ARG A 216 17.23 4.20 15.42
N ARG A 217 17.15 5.26 16.25
CA ARG A 217 16.48 5.27 17.57
C ARG A 217 16.74 3.99 18.40
N GLY A 218 18.02 3.64 18.55
CA GLY A 218 18.46 2.45 19.31
C GLY A 218 18.46 1.12 18.54
N ARG A 219 18.23 1.15 17.22
CA ARG A 219 18.31 -0.02 16.33
C ARG A 219 19.61 -0.01 15.54
N GLU A 220 19.98 -1.15 14.94
CA GLU A 220 21.04 -1.18 13.93
C GLU A 220 20.61 -0.51 12.62
N ALA A 221 21.59 -0.20 11.76
CA ALA A 221 21.32 0.20 10.39
C ALA A 221 20.59 -0.94 9.64
N GLN A 222 19.67 -0.60 8.72
CA GLN A 222 18.94 -1.62 7.98
C GLN A 222 19.88 -2.58 7.23
N GLN A 223 19.60 -3.86 7.38
CA GLN A 223 20.30 -4.97 6.74
C GLN A 223 19.39 -5.61 5.70
N VAL A 224 20.02 -6.20 4.70
CA VAL A 224 19.38 -7.03 3.68
C VAL A 224 19.93 -8.44 3.82
N LEU A 225 19.05 -9.42 3.89
CA LEU A 225 19.38 -10.82 3.74
C LEU A 225 18.99 -11.25 2.33
N LEU A 226 19.95 -11.66 1.51
CA LEU A 226 19.72 -12.15 0.15
C LEU A 226 19.70 -13.67 0.16
N ALA A 227 18.68 -14.29 -0.43
CA ALA A 227 18.63 -15.72 -0.69
C ALA A 227 19.22 -16.03 -2.06
N GLU A 228 20.16 -16.96 -2.11
CA GLU A 228 20.91 -17.32 -3.31
C GLU A 228 20.77 -18.82 -3.60
N ARG A 229 20.43 -19.14 -4.85
CA ARG A 229 20.34 -20.50 -5.38
C ARG A 229 20.93 -20.51 -6.79
N ASP A 230 21.81 -21.46 -7.08
CA ASP A 230 22.49 -21.60 -8.38
C ASP A 230 23.16 -20.30 -8.89
N GLY A 231 23.71 -19.52 -7.96
CA GLY A 231 24.39 -18.24 -8.26
C GLY A 231 23.44 -17.07 -8.58
N GLN A 232 22.12 -17.25 -8.44
CA GLN A 232 21.12 -16.20 -8.63
C GLN A 232 20.48 -15.80 -7.30
N VAL A 233 20.13 -14.52 -7.16
CA VAL A 233 19.37 -14.04 -6.01
C VAL A 233 17.88 -14.32 -6.24
N VAL A 234 17.33 -15.23 -5.45
CA VAL A 234 15.95 -15.76 -5.56
C VAL A 234 15.01 -15.22 -4.49
N GLY A 235 15.50 -14.33 -3.63
CA GLY A 235 14.69 -13.65 -2.63
C GLY A 235 15.52 -12.70 -1.78
N PHE A 236 14.84 -11.87 -1.01
CA PHE A 236 15.48 -10.94 -0.08
C PHE A 236 14.60 -10.69 1.14
N ALA A 237 15.20 -10.27 2.25
CA ALA A 237 14.52 -9.70 3.40
C ALA A 237 15.21 -8.41 3.86
N VAL A 238 14.45 -7.33 4.08
CA VAL A 238 14.93 -6.10 4.70
C VAL A 238 14.58 -6.13 6.18
N PHE A 239 15.55 -6.00 7.06
CA PHE A 239 15.35 -6.09 8.49
C PHE A 239 16.29 -5.18 9.29
N GLN A 240 15.99 -5.02 10.57
CA GLN A 240 16.86 -4.38 11.56
C GLN A 240 16.62 -5.00 12.93
N ARG A 241 17.66 -5.06 13.76
CA ARG A 241 17.60 -5.51 15.15
C ARG A 241 17.66 -4.33 16.13
N ALA A 242 16.90 -4.45 17.20
CA ALA A 242 17.01 -3.63 18.41
C ALA A 242 17.68 -4.45 19.51
N GLU A 243 18.71 -3.90 20.14
CA GLU A 243 19.32 -4.53 21.32
C GLU A 243 18.40 -4.37 22.53
N LYS A 244 18.33 -5.43 23.34
CA LYS A 244 17.71 -5.39 24.67
C LYS A 244 18.38 -6.45 25.53
N TRP A 245 18.63 -6.11 26.79
CA TRP A 245 19.12 -7.04 27.81
C TRP A 245 18.16 -7.04 28.99
N GLU A 246 17.89 -8.22 29.55
CA GLU A 246 17.02 -8.39 30.71
C GLU A 246 17.57 -9.51 31.58
N HIS A 247 17.80 -9.24 32.87
CA HIS A 247 18.41 -10.20 33.81
C HIS A 247 19.71 -10.84 33.29
N GLY A 248 20.54 -10.08 32.57
CA GLY A 248 21.80 -10.56 31.99
C GLY A 248 21.63 -11.49 30.77
N GLN A 249 20.43 -11.62 30.22
CA GLN A 249 20.14 -12.40 29.02
C GLN A 249 19.78 -11.46 27.85
N PRO A 250 20.19 -11.79 26.62
CA PRO A 250 19.80 -11.01 25.45
C PRO A 250 18.31 -11.22 25.14
N GLN A 251 17.60 -10.12 24.93
CA GLN A 251 16.16 -10.07 24.63
C GLN A 251 15.89 -9.19 23.40
N GLY A 252 16.86 -9.07 22.50
CA GLY A 252 16.77 -8.23 21.31
C GLY A 252 15.57 -8.59 20.44
N THR A 253 15.13 -7.63 19.62
CA THR A 253 14.03 -7.83 18.68
C THR A 253 14.54 -7.66 17.26
N LEU A 254 14.34 -8.65 16.41
CA LEU A 254 14.50 -8.50 14.96
C LEU A 254 13.17 -8.07 14.36
N THR A 255 13.16 -6.98 13.60
CA THR A 255 11.99 -6.56 12.82
C THR A 255 12.34 -6.64 11.33
N CYS A 256 11.66 -7.54 10.63
CA CYS A 256 11.68 -7.66 9.17
C CYS A 256 10.54 -6.81 8.61
N HIS A 257 10.89 -5.81 7.80
CA HIS A 257 9.96 -4.83 7.20
C HIS A 257 9.49 -5.25 5.82
N GLU A 258 10.24 -6.13 5.17
CA GLU A 258 9.90 -6.68 3.88
C GLU A 258 10.61 -8.01 3.71
N VAL A 259 9.94 -8.98 3.09
CA VAL A 259 10.58 -10.13 2.47
C VAL A 259 9.79 -10.53 1.24
N ALA A 260 10.50 -10.92 0.20
CA ALA A 260 9.91 -11.51 -0.98
C ALA A 260 10.84 -12.60 -1.50
N ALA A 261 10.24 -13.63 -2.10
CA ALA A 261 10.94 -14.77 -2.63
C ALA A 261 10.24 -15.29 -3.88
N GLU A 262 11.00 -15.87 -4.80
CA GLU A 262 10.46 -16.50 -6.01
C GLU A 262 9.56 -17.69 -5.70
N ASP A 263 9.85 -18.40 -4.61
CA ASP A 263 9.17 -19.62 -4.23
C ASP A 263 9.20 -19.90 -2.72
N ALA A 264 8.44 -20.91 -2.30
CA ALA A 264 8.35 -21.33 -0.91
C ALA A 264 9.69 -21.79 -0.31
N PRO A 265 10.56 -22.55 -1.01
CA PRO A 265 11.89 -22.89 -0.51
C PRO A 265 12.75 -21.66 -0.16
N ALA A 266 12.81 -20.66 -1.04
CA ALA A 266 13.56 -19.44 -0.79
C ALA A 266 12.97 -18.62 0.39
N LEU A 267 11.63 -18.52 0.48
CA LEU A 267 10.96 -17.90 1.62
C LEU A 267 11.29 -18.63 2.93
N LEU A 268 11.26 -19.97 2.93
CA LEU A 268 11.57 -20.77 4.12
C LEU A 268 13.03 -20.56 4.57
N ALA A 269 13.99 -20.50 3.64
CA ALA A 269 15.39 -20.26 3.96
C ALA A 269 15.60 -18.88 4.61
N LEU A 270 14.97 -17.83 4.04
CA LEU A 270 14.99 -16.48 4.62
C LEU A 270 14.35 -16.47 6.02
N ALA A 271 13.14 -17.05 6.16
CA ALA A 271 12.42 -17.08 7.43
C ALA A 271 13.19 -17.83 8.52
N ARG A 272 13.76 -19.01 8.21
CA ARG A 272 14.63 -19.76 9.14
C ARG A 272 15.81 -18.92 9.58
N ARG A 273 16.47 -18.24 8.64
CA ARG A 273 17.64 -17.42 8.95
C ARG A 273 17.29 -16.23 9.83
N LEU A 274 16.16 -15.56 9.59
CA LEU A 274 15.65 -14.46 10.42
C LEU A 274 15.32 -14.93 11.84
N LEU A 275 14.77 -16.14 11.99
CA LEU A 275 14.45 -16.75 13.29
C LEU A 275 15.66 -17.22 14.09
N ASP A 276 16.85 -17.29 13.48
CA ASP A 276 18.07 -17.85 14.08
C ASP A 276 19.16 -16.80 14.37
N PHE A 277 18.82 -15.51 14.34
CA PHE A 277 19.78 -14.47 14.73
C PHE A 277 20.08 -14.51 16.22
N ASP A 278 21.36 -14.60 16.57
CA ASP A 278 21.81 -14.47 17.96
C ASP A 278 21.46 -13.12 18.58
N LEU A 279 21.43 -13.13 19.91
CA LEU A 279 21.09 -11.98 20.76
C LEU A 279 19.64 -11.47 20.60
N THR A 280 18.79 -12.22 19.90
CA THR A 280 17.35 -11.93 19.78
C THR A 280 16.54 -12.88 20.65
N GLY A 281 15.47 -12.35 21.27
CA GLY A 281 14.43 -13.14 21.92
C GLY A 281 13.15 -13.23 21.08
N SER A 282 12.91 -12.25 20.20
CA SER A 282 11.72 -12.20 19.36
C SER A 282 11.99 -11.68 17.96
N VAL A 283 11.16 -12.14 17.02
CA VAL A 283 11.19 -11.77 15.60
C VAL A 283 9.80 -11.28 15.21
N GLN A 284 9.74 -10.10 14.61
CA GLN A 284 8.54 -9.49 14.05
C GLN A 284 8.66 -9.45 12.53
N MET A 285 7.71 -10.06 11.83
CA MET A 285 7.59 -10.01 10.38
C MET A 285 6.42 -9.11 10.03
N ARG A 286 6.72 -7.96 9.42
CA ARG A 286 5.81 -6.84 9.14
C ARG A 286 5.57 -6.68 7.64
N TYR A 287 5.03 -7.73 7.03
CA TYR A 287 4.78 -7.77 5.57
C TYR A 287 3.73 -8.81 5.17
N GLY A 288 3.24 -9.65 6.10
CA GLY A 288 2.49 -10.85 5.77
C GLY A 288 1.03 -10.56 5.40
N SER A 289 0.47 -11.37 4.51
CA SER A 289 -0.98 -11.51 4.35
C SER A 289 -1.49 -12.68 5.20
N LEU A 290 -2.81 -12.88 5.26
CA LEU A 290 -3.37 -14.08 5.92
C LEU A 290 -3.07 -15.38 5.18
N ASP A 291 -2.63 -15.30 3.93
CA ASP A 291 -2.19 -16.45 3.12
C ASP A 291 -0.67 -16.70 3.25
N ASP A 292 0.04 -15.91 4.06
CA ASP A 292 1.49 -16.02 4.19
C ASP A 292 1.93 -17.41 4.67
N PRO A 293 2.81 -18.11 3.92
CA PRO A 293 3.25 -19.45 4.30
C PRO A 293 3.93 -19.51 5.69
N VAL A 294 4.60 -18.46 6.14
CA VAL A 294 5.29 -18.43 7.44
C VAL A 294 4.28 -18.49 8.59
N LEU A 295 3.12 -17.82 8.46
CA LEU A 295 2.03 -17.91 9.43
C LEU A 295 1.58 -19.37 9.62
N TRP A 296 1.37 -20.07 8.51
CA TRP A 296 0.84 -21.44 8.52
C TRP A 296 1.89 -22.48 8.88
N TRP A 297 3.12 -22.37 8.38
CA TRP A 297 4.25 -23.20 8.82
C TRP A 297 4.56 -22.99 10.30
N GLY A 298 4.29 -21.79 10.85
CA GLY A 298 4.45 -21.49 12.26
C GLY A 298 3.38 -22.10 13.18
N GLY A 299 2.35 -22.77 12.64
CA GLY A 299 1.26 -23.38 13.41
C GLY A 299 -0.02 -22.52 13.48
N GLY A 300 -0.11 -21.48 12.66
CA GLY A 300 -1.28 -20.60 12.53
C GLY A 300 -1.37 -19.52 13.62
N PRO A 301 -2.45 -18.70 13.61
CA PRO A 301 -2.54 -17.44 14.37
C PRO A 301 -2.46 -17.56 15.90
N ARG A 302 -2.68 -18.75 16.47
CA ARG A 302 -2.53 -18.98 17.92
C ARG A 302 -1.08 -19.27 18.31
N ALA A 303 -0.33 -19.95 17.44
CA ALA A 303 1.06 -20.32 17.68
C ALA A 303 2.02 -19.16 17.30
N VAL A 304 1.66 -18.43 16.25
CA VAL A 304 2.33 -17.21 15.79
C VAL A 304 1.53 -16.03 16.33
N GLY A 305 2.09 -15.22 17.23
CA GLY A 305 1.37 -14.05 17.74
C GLY A 305 1.02 -13.11 16.59
N THR A 306 -0.25 -13.03 16.21
CA THR A 306 -0.68 -12.34 14.99
C THR A 306 -1.51 -11.12 15.33
N THR A 307 -1.10 -9.95 14.83
CA THR A 307 -1.91 -8.73 14.87
C THR A 307 -2.23 -8.28 13.45
N LEU A 308 -3.43 -7.75 13.24
CA LEU A 308 -3.88 -7.26 11.94
C LEU A 308 -3.93 -5.73 11.96
N HIS A 309 -3.40 -5.14 10.90
CA HIS A 309 -3.47 -3.72 10.59
C HIS A 309 -4.01 -3.55 9.17
N ASP A 310 -4.63 -2.42 8.91
CA ASP A 310 -4.80 -1.97 7.53
C ASP A 310 -3.42 -1.68 6.92
N SER A 311 -3.32 -1.86 5.61
CA SER A 311 -2.10 -1.58 4.85
C SER A 311 -2.43 -0.65 3.69
N LEU A 312 -2.63 -1.19 2.49
CA LEU A 312 -2.99 -0.38 1.35
C LEU A 312 -4.44 0.08 1.44
N TRP A 313 -4.65 1.38 1.24
CA TRP A 313 -5.96 1.93 0.92
C TRP A 313 -5.99 2.34 -0.55
N LEU A 314 -7.07 1.99 -1.26
CA LEU A 314 -7.27 2.37 -2.65
C LEU A 314 -8.50 3.26 -2.83
N ARG A 315 -8.39 4.14 -3.82
CA ARG A 315 -9.43 5.02 -4.34
C ARG A 315 -9.48 4.90 -5.85
N LEU A 316 -10.62 4.49 -6.38
CA LEU A 316 -10.91 4.64 -7.81
C LEU A 316 -11.20 6.12 -8.05
N VAL A 317 -10.28 6.79 -8.73
CA VAL A 317 -10.44 8.19 -9.17
C VAL A 317 -11.34 8.23 -10.40
N ASP A 318 -11.19 7.27 -11.31
CA ASP A 318 -12.05 7.08 -12.47
C ASP A 318 -12.60 5.65 -12.45
N VAL A 319 -13.92 5.51 -12.26
CA VAL A 319 -14.57 4.20 -12.11
C VAL A 319 -14.53 3.40 -13.42
N GLY A 320 -14.82 4.03 -14.55
CA GLY A 320 -14.84 3.37 -15.86
C GLY A 320 -13.45 2.83 -16.20
N ALA A 321 -12.45 3.71 -16.19
CA ALA A 321 -11.08 3.36 -16.53
C ALA A 321 -10.49 2.32 -15.57
N ALA A 322 -10.76 2.44 -14.25
CA ALA A 322 -10.29 1.46 -13.28
C ALA A 322 -10.89 0.06 -13.51
N LEU A 323 -12.20 -0.02 -13.74
CA LEU A 323 -12.87 -1.31 -13.90
C LEU A 323 -12.51 -2.00 -15.23
N GLU A 324 -12.18 -1.24 -16.27
CA GLU A 324 -11.65 -1.80 -17.53
C GLU A 324 -10.20 -2.27 -17.43
N GLN A 325 -9.40 -1.65 -16.57
CA GLN A 325 -8.04 -2.10 -16.28
C GLN A 325 -8.01 -3.42 -15.51
N ARG A 326 -9.08 -3.74 -14.77
CA ARG A 326 -9.14 -4.90 -13.88
C ARG A 326 -9.79 -6.12 -14.56
N GLY A 327 -9.15 -7.27 -14.46
CA GLY A 327 -9.74 -8.56 -14.82
C GLY A 327 -10.83 -9.03 -13.84
N LEU A 328 -11.85 -9.72 -14.37
CA LEU A 328 -12.96 -10.27 -13.61
C LEU A 328 -12.91 -11.81 -13.65
N ALA A 329 -13.17 -12.46 -12.51
CA ALA A 329 -13.05 -13.91 -12.35
C ALA A 329 -14.24 -14.70 -12.91
N ALA A 330 -15.35 -14.04 -13.22
CA ALA A 330 -16.58 -14.65 -13.69
C ALA A 330 -17.34 -13.70 -14.63
N PRO A 331 -18.23 -14.23 -15.48
CA PRO A 331 -19.08 -13.41 -16.32
C PRO A 331 -19.95 -12.48 -15.48
N VAL A 332 -20.14 -11.25 -15.94
CA VAL A 332 -21.02 -10.27 -15.31
C VAL A 332 -21.60 -9.35 -16.38
N ASP A 333 -22.85 -8.93 -16.19
CA ASP A 333 -23.49 -7.84 -16.93
C ASP A 333 -24.47 -7.19 -15.96
N VAL A 334 -24.04 -6.10 -15.32
CA VAL A 334 -24.79 -5.41 -14.27
C VAL A 334 -24.66 -3.90 -14.40
N VAL A 335 -25.70 -3.18 -13.98
CA VAL A 335 -25.67 -1.72 -13.85
C VAL A 335 -25.42 -1.33 -12.39
N LEU A 336 -24.31 -0.64 -12.16
CA LEU A 336 -23.89 -0.10 -10.87
C LEU A 336 -24.38 1.34 -10.73
N ASP A 337 -25.16 1.67 -9.70
CA ASP A 337 -25.39 3.05 -9.26
C ASP A 337 -24.31 3.44 -8.26
N VAL A 338 -23.29 4.16 -8.74
CA VAL A 338 -22.11 4.55 -7.97
C VAL A 338 -22.34 5.91 -7.31
N VAL A 339 -22.16 5.93 -5.99
CA VAL A 339 -22.21 7.14 -5.16
C VAL A 339 -20.80 7.64 -4.86
N ASP A 340 -20.49 8.83 -5.33
CA ASP A 340 -19.23 9.52 -5.20
C ASP A 340 -19.41 11.06 -5.09
N PRO A 341 -19.69 11.58 -3.88
CA PRO A 341 -19.90 13.00 -3.67
C PRO A 341 -18.61 13.84 -3.80
N VAL A 342 -17.46 13.23 -4.06
CA VAL A 342 -16.16 13.91 -4.14
C VAL A 342 -15.72 14.06 -5.59
N CYS A 343 -15.89 13.02 -6.39
CA CYS A 343 -15.55 13.00 -7.82
C CYS A 343 -16.86 12.89 -8.62
N PRO A 344 -17.48 14.02 -9.02
CA PRO A 344 -18.80 14.03 -9.65
C PRO A 344 -18.84 13.30 -11.00
N TRP A 345 -17.70 13.10 -11.66
CA TRP A 345 -17.60 12.32 -12.89
C TRP A 345 -17.86 10.81 -12.66
N ASN A 346 -17.66 10.30 -11.44
CA ASN A 346 -17.97 8.92 -11.06
C ASN A 346 -19.45 8.72 -10.67
N GLU A 347 -20.13 9.77 -10.21
CA GLU A 347 -21.51 9.69 -9.71
C GLU A 347 -22.47 9.21 -10.82
N GLY A 348 -23.32 8.25 -10.49
CA GLY A 348 -24.39 7.75 -11.36
C GLY A 348 -24.16 6.32 -11.87
N ARG A 349 -24.77 5.99 -13.01
CA ARG A 349 -24.93 4.60 -13.43
C ARG A 349 -23.90 4.16 -14.47
N TRP A 350 -23.34 2.98 -14.22
CA TRP A 350 -22.29 2.35 -15.02
C TRP A 350 -22.67 0.92 -15.35
N ARG A 351 -22.69 0.55 -16.62
CA ARG A 351 -22.87 -0.84 -17.03
C ARG A 351 -21.50 -1.53 -17.06
N LEU A 352 -21.30 -2.46 -16.16
CA LEU A 352 -20.12 -3.32 -16.11
C LEU A 352 -20.44 -4.65 -16.78
N ALA A 353 -19.74 -4.97 -17.86
CA ALA A 353 -19.90 -6.22 -18.58
C ALA A 353 -18.55 -6.93 -18.79
N CYS A 354 -18.54 -8.25 -18.65
CA CYS A 354 -17.42 -9.12 -18.96
C CYS A 354 -17.95 -10.52 -19.29
N ALA A 355 -17.47 -11.11 -20.38
CA ALA A 355 -17.92 -12.43 -20.83
C ALA A 355 -17.38 -13.58 -19.96
N GLY A 356 -16.36 -13.34 -19.12
CA GLY A 356 -15.79 -14.32 -18.21
C GLY A 356 -14.30 -14.11 -17.95
N ALA A 357 -13.71 -15.02 -17.17
CA ALA A 357 -12.29 -14.99 -16.87
C ALA A 357 -11.43 -15.03 -18.15
N GLY A 358 -10.49 -14.09 -18.27
CA GLY A 358 -9.63 -13.96 -19.44
C GLY A 358 -10.19 -13.08 -20.56
N GLU A 359 -11.43 -12.63 -20.43
CA GLU A 359 -12.06 -11.67 -21.35
C GLU A 359 -11.99 -10.24 -20.78
N PRO A 360 -11.79 -9.23 -21.63
CA PRO A 360 -11.77 -7.84 -21.19
C PRO A 360 -13.13 -7.43 -20.61
N ALA A 361 -13.10 -6.56 -19.61
CA ALA A 361 -14.28 -5.89 -19.09
C ALA A 361 -14.53 -4.58 -19.85
N THR A 362 -15.79 -4.17 -19.95
CA THR A 362 -16.20 -2.83 -20.39
C THR A 362 -16.98 -2.16 -19.27
N CYS A 363 -16.77 -0.87 -19.03
CA CYS A 363 -17.48 -0.14 -17.98
C CYS A 363 -17.89 1.25 -18.46
N GLU A 364 -19.10 1.36 -19.01
CA GLU A 364 -19.60 2.57 -19.67
C GLU A 364 -20.76 3.21 -18.91
N ARG A 365 -20.93 4.54 -19.03
CA ARG A 365 -22.09 5.24 -18.47
C ARG A 365 -23.37 4.77 -19.15
N THR A 366 -24.45 4.64 -18.38
CA THR A 366 -25.76 4.21 -18.89
C THR A 366 -26.92 4.95 -18.21
N GLU A 367 -28.09 4.93 -18.85
CA GLU A 367 -29.36 5.38 -18.27
C GLU A 367 -30.27 4.23 -17.83
N GLU A 368 -29.83 2.98 -18.05
CA GLU A 368 -30.54 1.77 -17.62
C GLU A 368 -30.77 1.74 -16.10
N ALA A 369 -31.76 0.96 -15.65
CA ALA A 369 -32.05 0.83 -14.22
C ALA A 369 -30.89 0.13 -13.50
N ALA A 370 -30.58 0.57 -12.28
CA ALA A 370 -29.49 0.00 -11.50
C ALA A 370 -29.84 -1.38 -10.93
N ASP A 371 -28.87 -2.28 -10.96
CA ASP A 371 -28.95 -3.61 -10.35
C ASP A 371 -28.34 -3.63 -8.95
N VAL A 372 -27.27 -2.85 -8.74
CA VAL A 372 -26.56 -2.73 -7.46
C VAL A 372 -26.26 -1.25 -7.23
N ARG A 373 -26.52 -0.77 -6.02
CA ARG A 373 -26.16 0.59 -5.58
C ARG A 373 -25.06 0.53 -4.54
N LEU A 374 -24.00 1.31 -4.71
CA LEU A 374 -22.82 1.25 -3.84
C LEU A 374 -22.05 2.57 -3.80
N PRO A 375 -21.36 2.89 -2.68
CA PRO A 375 -20.38 3.96 -2.66
C PRO A 375 -19.11 3.50 -3.39
N VAL A 376 -18.40 4.43 -4.02
CA VAL A 376 -17.11 4.17 -4.67
C VAL A 376 -16.07 3.51 -3.73
N GLN A 377 -16.19 3.76 -2.43
CA GLN A 377 -15.38 3.12 -1.39
C GLN A 377 -15.51 1.59 -1.42
N ALA A 378 -16.69 1.07 -1.73
CA ALA A 378 -16.90 -0.38 -1.79
C ALA A 378 -16.09 -1.02 -2.92
N LEU A 379 -15.98 -0.32 -4.06
CA LEU A 379 -15.11 -0.72 -5.17
C LEU A 379 -13.64 -0.66 -4.78
N GLY A 380 -13.20 0.40 -4.09
CA GLY A 380 -11.82 0.52 -3.62
C GLY A 380 -11.35 -0.68 -2.80
N SER A 381 -12.22 -1.19 -1.91
CA SER A 381 -11.90 -2.36 -1.08
C SER A 381 -11.96 -3.69 -1.84
N ALA A 382 -12.84 -3.78 -2.84
CA ALA A 382 -13.00 -4.97 -3.68
C ALA A 382 -11.96 -5.03 -4.82
N TYR A 383 -11.32 -3.91 -5.18
CA TYR A 383 -10.49 -3.78 -6.37
C TYR A 383 -9.33 -4.78 -6.39
N ALA A 384 -8.58 -4.88 -5.29
CA ALA A 384 -7.52 -5.88 -5.13
C ALA A 384 -8.00 -7.23 -4.55
N GLY A 385 -9.32 -7.40 -4.36
CA GLY A 385 -9.92 -8.66 -3.92
C GLY A 385 -10.05 -8.85 -2.41
N LEU A 386 -9.71 -7.86 -1.57
CA LEU A 386 -9.74 -8.01 -0.10
C LEU A 386 -11.16 -8.26 0.44
N ARG A 387 -12.10 -7.33 0.19
CA ARG A 387 -13.46 -7.43 0.72
C ARG A 387 -14.47 -7.65 -0.39
N SER A 388 -15.12 -8.82 -0.36
CA SER A 388 -16.22 -9.13 -1.26
C SER A 388 -17.35 -8.09 -1.14
N LEU A 389 -17.96 -7.70 -2.26
CA LEU A 389 -19.08 -6.77 -2.29
C LEU A 389 -20.29 -7.33 -1.51
N ALA A 390 -20.49 -8.65 -1.54
CA ALA A 390 -21.51 -9.31 -0.72
C ALA A 390 -21.29 -9.10 0.79
N SER A 391 -20.05 -9.18 1.29
CA SER A 391 -19.76 -8.91 2.72
C SER A 391 -19.99 -7.45 3.11
N GLN A 392 -19.86 -6.53 2.16
CA GLN A 392 -20.12 -5.11 2.37
C GLN A 392 -21.63 -4.79 2.41
N ALA A 393 -22.46 -5.57 1.72
CA ALA A 393 -23.92 -5.44 1.79
C ALA A 393 -24.49 -5.83 3.17
N VAL A 394 -23.88 -6.79 3.86
CA VAL A 394 -24.25 -7.13 5.25
C VAL A 394 -24.10 -5.93 6.20
N GLN A 395 -23.21 -4.98 5.87
CA GLN A 395 -23.01 -3.75 6.63
C GLN A 395 -23.98 -2.62 6.23
N GLY A 396 -24.85 -2.86 5.25
CA GLY A 396 -25.74 -1.85 4.66
C GLY A 396 -25.01 -0.83 3.78
N LEU A 397 -23.75 -1.09 3.40
CA LEU A 397 -22.99 -0.19 2.51
C LEU A 397 -23.31 -0.42 1.04
N VAL A 398 -23.54 -1.68 0.65
CA VAL A 398 -23.90 -2.08 -0.71
C VAL A 398 -25.35 -2.57 -0.71
N GLU A 399 -26.14 -2.09 -1.65
CA GLU A 399 -27.56 -2.42 -1.79
C GLU A 399 -27.78 -3.19 -3.09
N GLU A 400 -28.37 -4.38 -2.98
CA GLU A 400 -28.87 -5.13 -4.12
C GLU A 400 -30.25 -4.60 -4.50
N VAL A 401 -30.37 -4.03 -5.69
CA VAL A 401 -31.63 -3.50 -6.23
C VAL A 401 -32.35 -4.58 -7.04
N MET A 402 -31.61 -5.28 -7.89
CA MET A 402 -32.11 -6.42 -8.66
C MET A 402 -31.65 -7.74 -8.01
N PRO A 403 -32.57 -8.59 -7.52
CA PRO A 403 -32.20 -9.85 -6.88
C PRO A 403 -31.26 -10.74 -7.72
N GLY A 404 -30.16 -11.20 -7.12
CA GLY A 404 -29.17 -12.09 -7.72
C GLY A 404 -27.97 -11.35 -8.35
N SER A 405 -28.07 -10.04 -8.58
CA SER A 405 -27.00 -9.26 -9.24
C SER A 405 -25.76 -9.14 -8.36
N LEU A 406 -25.93 -9.01 -7.03
CA LEU A 406 -24.83 -8.79 -6.10
C LEU A 406 -23.96 -10.05 -5.95
N ALA A 407 -24.57 -11.23 -5.95
CA ALA A 407 -23.84 -12.50 -5.84
C ALA A 407 -22.94 -12.73 -7.06
N GLY A 408 -23.46 -12.48 -8.26
CA GLY A 408 -22.69 -12.55 -9.52
C GLY A 408 -21.55 -11.53 -9.54
N LEU A 409 -21.85 -10.27 -9.23
CA LEU A 409 -20.85 -9.19 -9.15
C LEU A 409 -19.76 -9.50 -8.12
N SER A 410 -20.14 -9.98 -6.93
CA SER A 410 -19.19 -10.33 -5.87
C SER A 410 -18.28 -11.50 -6.27
N THR A 411 -18.79 -12.44 -7.08
CA THR A 411 -17.99 -13.55 -7.62
C THR A 411 -17.02 -13.06 -8.68
N ALA A 412 -17.46 -12.16 -9.57
CA ALA A 412 -16.61 -11.56 -10.59
C ALA A 412 -15.43 -10.76 -9.99
N PHE A 413 -15.62 -10.15 -8.81
CA PHE A 413 -14.56 -9.44 -8.09
C PHE A 413 -13.66 -10.35 -7.22
N ALA A 414 -13.95 -11.63 -7.08
CA ALA A 414 -13.15 -12.51 -6.22
C ALA A 414 -11.72 -12.73 -6.76
N THR A 415 -10.81 -13.05 -5.85
CA THR A 415 -9.43 -13.46 -6.14
C THR A 415 -9.10 -14.73 -5.35
N ASP A 416 -8.23 -15.59 -5.91
CA ASP A 416 -7.86 -16.87 -5.27
C ASP A 416 -6.93 -16.72 -4.06
N ARG A 417 -6.32 -15.54 -3.92
CA ARG A 417 -5.42 -15.17 -2.83
C ARG A 417 -5.79 -13.79 -2.30
N GLN A 418 -5.44 -13.54 -1.05
CA GLN A 418 -5.48 -12.23 -0.44
C GLN A 418 -4.41 -11.31 -1.04
N PRO A 419 -4.71 -10.00 -1.22
CA PRO A 419 -3.69 -9.04 -1.59
C PRO A 419 -2.63 -8.91 -0.48
N VAL A 420 -1.38 -8.74 -0.89
CA VAL A 420 -0.26 -8.55 0.04
C VAL A 420 -0.28 -7.16 0.67
N ALA A 421 0.37 -7.02 1.82
CA ALA A 421 0.60 -5.71 2.42
C ALA A 421 1.43 -4.84 1.46
N ALA A 422 1.10 -3.55 1.36
CA ALA A 422 1.91 -2.60 0.62
C ALA A 422 3.12 -2.17 1.45
N ILE A 423 4.23 -1.90 0.77
CA ILE A 423 5.34 -1.12 1.33
C ILE A 423 4.82 0.23 1.85
N MET A 424 5.41 0.76 2.90
CA MET A 424 5.09 2.10 3.41
C MET A 424 5.54 3.19 2.42
N PHE A 425 4.69 4.18 2.17
CA PHE A 425 4.96 5.33 1.33
C PHE A 425 4.15 6.56 1.75
#